data_AF-A0A2N7W3Q5-F1
#
_entry.id   AF-A0A2N7W3Q5-F1
#
_cell.length_a   1.000
_cell.length_b   1.000
_cell.length_c   1.000
_cell.angle_alpha   90.00
_cell.angle_beta   90.00
_cell.angle_gamma   90.00
#
_symmetry.space_group_name_H-M   'P 1'
#
loop_
_entity.id
_entity.type
_entity.pdbx_description
1 polymer ?
#
loop_
_entity_poly.entity_id
_entity_poly.type
_entity_poly.pdbx_seq_one_letter_code
_entity_poly.pdbx_strand_id
1 'polypeptide(L)'
;MTHLNLMKIAAVVLIAAALLLGIYAWALSRHAAMPAPVVKAALPETTFPVVVATRLLPAGAPIPGDALRVVMLPVRPSGAFGEAALVAQRVPLADIGANVPVLEAQLSSGFAEQVAPGERAVAVHVDEGSAVGNRVRPGNFVDVFFTLKRDAASGGPHAEIAHSQTRLLLSRVRVLAFGSTASGAGNPTQFGVGVHTAVLAVPTADVDRLELADSAGHVLLALRNPRDPDVLDATQAGASSGVVRTGIRVAGGEDAQPSVQAAAGITLSTLSGAAPPERPAVRMHLPGAYANPGIEVIRGGHAQTIANR
;
A
#
# COMPACT_ATOMS: atom_id res chain seq x y z
N MET A 1 97.11 -32.14 62.52
CA MET A 1 96.91 -30.82 61.89
C MET A 1 96.36 -30.87 60.45
N THR A 2 96.15 -32.04 59.84
CA THR A 2 95.73 -32.19 58.43
C THR A 2 94.21 -32.14 58.21
N HIS A 3 93.37 -32.55 59.18
CA HIS A 3 91.90 -32.59 59.03
C HIS A 3 91.23 -31.20 59.02
N LEU A 4 91.78 -30.19 59.71
CA LEU A 4 91.21 -28.84 59.76
C LEU A 4 91.38 -28.08 58.44
N ASN A 5 92.49 -28.33 57.73
CA ASN A 5 92.74 -27.74 56.41
C ASN A 5 91.85 -28.36 55.34
N LEU A 6 91.57 -29.67 55.45
CA LEU A 6 90.65 -30.38 54.54
C LEU A 6 89.21 -29.86 54.67
N MET A 7 88.71 -29.63 55.89
CA MET A 7 87.37 -29.04 56.09
C MET A 7 87.28 -27.59 55.60
N LYS A 8 88.33 -26.78 55.75
CA LYS A 8 88.36 -25.41 55.20
C LYS A 8 88.33 -25.41 53.67
N ILE A 9 89.08 -26.32 53.02
CA ILE A 9 89.07 -26.46 51.56
C ILE A 9 87.70 -26.92 51.07
N ALA A 10 87.09 -27.92 51.71
CA ALA A 10 85.75 -28.39 51.36
C ALA A 10 84.69 -27.27 51.52
N ALA A 11 84.78 -26.46 52.57
CA ALA A 11 83.88 -25.33 52.78
C ALA A 11 84.02 -24.25 51.68
N VAL A 12 85.24 -23.91 51.28
CA VAL A 12 85.49 -22.95 50.20
C VAL A 12 84.98 -23.47 48.85
N VAL A 13 85.18 -24.76 48.55
CA VAL A 13 84.69 -25.39 47.32
C VAL A 13 83.16 -25.39 47.27
N LEU A 14 82.48 -25.68 48.38
CA LEU A 14 81.02 -25.66 48.45
C LEU A 14 80.44 -24.25 48.28
N ILE A 15 81.08 -23.23 48.85
CA ILE A 15 80.67 -21.83 48.67
C ILE A 15 80.85 -21.40 47.21
N ALA A 16 81.96 -21.79 46.58
CA ALA A 16 82.20 -21.50 45.16
C ALA A 16 81.16 -22.18 44.25
N ALA A 17 80.81 -23.43 44.54
CA ALA A 17 79.77 -24.17 43.80
C ALA A 17 78.38 -23.53 43.96
N ALA A 18 78.03 -23.09 45.17
CA ALA A 18 76.77 -22.39 45.42
C ALA A 18 76.66 -21.06 44.68
N LEU A 19 77.75 -20.28 44.63
CA LEU A 19 77.81 -19.03 43.86
C LEU A 19 77.67 -19.28 42.35
N LEU A 20 78.34 -20.31 41.82
CA LEU A 20 78.22 -20.68 40.41
C LEU A 20 76.79 -21.11 40.04
N LEU A 21 76.14 -21.92 40.88
CA LEU A 21 74.75 -22.32 40.67
C LEU A 21 73.78 -21.13 40.78
N GLY A 22 74.01 -20.20 41.71
CA GLY A 22 73.23 -18.97 41.84
C GLY A 22 73.34 -18.07 40.60
N ILE A 23 74.55 -17.90 40.07
CA ILE A 23 74.79 -17.15 38.83
C ILE A 23 74.14 -17.84 37.63
N TYR A 24 74.22 -19.18 37.55
CA TYR A 24 73.61 -19.95 36.48
C TYR A 24 72.07 -19.86 36.50
N ALA A 25 71.44 -19.98 37.67
CA ALA A 25 70.00 -19.81 37.82
C ALA A 25 69.54 -18.38 37.48
N TRP A 26 70.33 -17.37 37.83
CA TRP A 26 70.03 -15.98 37.50
C TRP A 26 70.19 -15.67 36.01
N ALA A 27 71.20 -16.25 35.36
CA ALA A 27 71.36 -16.16 33.91
C ALA A 27 70.18 -16.83 33.17
N LEU A 28 69.72 -17.99 33.64
CA LEU A 28 68.54 -18.66 33.08
C LEU A 28 67.24 -17.87 33.33
N SER A 29 67.12 -17.22 34.49
CA SER A 29 65.97 -16.36 34.83
C SER A 29 65.91 -15.09 33.95
N ARG A 30 67.06 -14.55 33.54
CA ARG A 30 67.13 -13.45 32.56
C ARG A 30 66.87 -13.89 31.12
N HIS A 31 66.80 -15.19 30.85
CA HIS A 31 66.44 -15.76 29.54
C HIS A 31 65.05 -16.41 29.54
N ALA A 32 64.33 -16.38 30.68
CA ALA A 32 62.95 -16.81 30.75
C ALA A 32 62.03 -15.76 30.12
N ALA A 33 61.63 -16.06 28.88
CA ALA A 33 60.48 -15.55 28.16
C ALA A 33 60.36 -14.02 28.09
N MET A 34 60.83 -13.43 26.98
CA MET A 34 60.05 -12.36 26.39
C MET A 34 58.62 -12.88 26.21
N PRO A 35 57.58 -12.29 26.83
CA PRO A 35 56.23 -12.60 26.43
C PRO A 35 56.14 -12.24 24.96
N ALA A 36 55.87 -13.25 24.11
CA ALA A 36 55.49 -12.98 22.73
C ALA A 36 54.41 -11.90 22.75
N PRO A 37 54.45 -10.89 21.85
CA PRO A 37 53.36 -9.93 21.76
C PRO A 37 52.10 -10.76 21.55
N VAL A 38 51.22 -10.74 22.55
CA VAL A 38 49.89 -11.32 22.44
C VAL A 38 49.21 -10.48 21.38
N VAL A 39 49.29 -10.91 20.13
CA VAL A 39 48.36 -10.49 19.10
C VAL A 39 47.02 -10.89 19.68
N LYS A 40 46.31 -9.94 20.29
CA LYS A 40 44.88 -10.08 20.50
C LYS A 40 44.34 -10.47 19.14
N ALA A 41 43.98 -11.74 18.97
CA ALA A 41 43.15 -12.14 17.87
C ALA A 41 41.91 -11.27 17.98
N ALA A 42 41.82 -10.24 17.14
CA ALA A 42 40.60 -9.49 16.97
C ALA A 42 39.55 -10.55 16.65
N LEU A 43 38.51 -10.65 17.50
CA LEU A 43 37.32 -11.40 17.14
C LEU A 43 36.92 -10.93 15.74
N PRO A 44 36.51 -11.81 14.81
CA PRO A 44 36.03 -11.37 13.51
C PRO A 44 34.92 -10.36 13.77
N GLU A 45 35.19 -9.08 13.55
CA GLU A 45 34.19 -8.04 13.74
C GLU A 45 33.09 -8.32 12.72
N THR A 46 31.92 -8.71 13.21
CA THR A 46 30.75 -9.01 12.37
C THR A 46 30.44 -7.76 11.55
N THR A 47 30.90 -7.74 10.31
CA THR A 47 30.71 -6.61 9.42
C THR A 47 29.45 -6.85 8.61
N PHE A 48 28.66 -5.81 8.40
CA PHE A 48 27.38 -5.89 7.70
C PHE A 48 27.46 -5.17 6.35
N PRO A 49 26.94 -5.77 5.27
CA PRO A 49 26.77 -5.06 4.01
C PRO A 49 25.74 -3.95 4.21
N VAL A 50 26.12 -2.73 3.84
CA VAL A 50 25.26 -1.55 3.87
C VAL A 50 25.43 -0.77 2.56
N VAL A 51 24.31 -0.45 1.92
CA VAL A 51 24.27 0.39 0.72
C VAL A 51 24.49 1.85 1.11
N VAL A 52 25.47 2.47 0.48
CA VAL A 52 25.78 3.90 0.64
C VAL A 52 25.69 4.60 -0.73
N ALA A 53 25.32 5.88 -0.71
CA ALA A 53 25.32 6.70 -1.90
C ALA A 53 26.75 7.01 -2.36
N THR A 54 27.02 7.00 -3.67
CA THR A 54 28.33 7.39 -4.23
C THR A 54 28.43 8.89 -4.50
N ARG A 55 27.29 9.56 -4.68
CA ARG A 55 27.14 10.99 -4.95
C ARG A 55 25.90 11.53 -4.24
N LEU A 56 25.71 12.85 -4.26
CA LEU A 56 24.48 13.47 -3.80
C LEU A 56 23.28 12.89 -4.57
N LEU A 57 22.31 12.33 -3.84
CA LEU A 57 21.02 11.91 -4.36
C LEU A 57 19.99 12.99 -4.00
N PRO A 58 19.45 13.73 -4.98
CA PRO A 58 18.47 14.77 -4.68
C PRO A 58 17.12 14.18 -4.30
N ALA A 59 16.39 14.87 -3.43
CA ALA A 59 15.01 14.56 -3.09
C ALA A 59 14.12 14.58 -4.35
N GLY A 60 13.18 13.64 -4.43
CA GLY A 60 12.20 13.59 -5.52
C GLY A 60 12.68 12.99 -6.84
N ALA A 61 13.96 12.64 -6.98
CA ALA A 61 14.48 11.98 -8.18
C ALA A 61 14.75 10.48 -7.96
N PRO A 62 14.46 9.61 -8.93
CA PRO A 62 14.74 8.19 -8.81
C PRO A 62 16.25 7.91 -8.72
N ILE A 63 16.64 7.02 -7.82
CA ILE A 63 18.04 6.67 -7.60
C ILE A 63 18.55 5.83 -8.79
N PRO A 64 19.58 6.30 -9.51
CA PRO A 64 20.19 5.52 -10.56
C PRO A 64 21.09 4.44 -9.96
N GLY A 65 21.14 3.26 -10.60
CA GLY A 65 21.89 2.11 -10.08
C GLY A 65 23.40 2.35 -9.96
N ASP A 66 23.95 3.29 -10.74
CA ASP A 66 25.36 3.71 -10.68
C ASP A 66 25.70 4.59 -9.45
N ALA A 67 24.68 5.13 -8.78
CA ALA A 67 24.85 6.01 -7.63
C ALA A 67 24.91 5.26 -6.29
N LEU A 68 24.99 3.93 -6.33
CA LEU A 68 24.95 3.05 -5.17
C LEU A 68 26.20 2.18 -5.10
N ARG A 69 26.71 1.96 -3.88
CA ARG A 69 27.72 0.94 -3.63
C ARG A 69 27.47 0.27 -2.29
N VAL A 70 27.90 -0.98 -2.16
CA VAL A 70 27.83 -1.71 -0.89
C VAL A 70 29.16 -1.55 -0.16
N VAL A 71 29.10 -1.10 1.09
CA VAL A 71 30.25 -0.98 1.99
C VAL A 71 30.01 -1.85 3.21
N MET A 72 31.07 -2.47 3.71
CA MET A 72 31.04 -3.27 4.92
C MET A 72 31.23 -2.34 6.12
N LEU A 73 30.20 -2.19 6.97
CA LEU A 73 30.26 -1.41 8.21
C LEU A 73 30.23 -2.32 9.45
N PRO A 74 30.94 -1.95 10.54
CA PRO A 74 30.97 -2.72 11.79
C PRO A 74 29.62 -2.70 12.53
N VAL A 75 28.71 -1.80 12.14
CA VAL A 75 27.35 -1.67 12.67
C VAL A 75 26.39 -1.65 11.50
N ARG A 76 25.24 -2.33 11.61
CA ARG A 76 24.12 -2.19 10.69
C ARG A 76 23.14 -1.14 11.24
N PRO A 77 23.07 0.07 10.67
CA PRO A 77 22.03 1.02 11.03
C PRO A 77 20.64 0.43 10.82
N SER A 78 19.67 0.80 11.66
CA SER A 78 18.27 0.39 11.50
C SER A 78 17.74 0.85 10.14
N GLY A 79 17.14 -0.06 9.37
CA GLY A 79 16.61 0.24 8.03
C GLY A 79 17.67 0.39 6.94
N ALA A 80 18.92 -0.03 7.17
CA ALA A 80 19.96 -0.07 6.14
C ALA A 80 19.76 -1.27 5.19
N PHE A 81 19.94 -1.02 3.89
CA PHE A 81 19.86 -2.07 2.86
C PHE A 81 21.20 -2.79 2.70
N GLY A 82 21.17 -4.11 2.51
CA GLY A 82 22.36 -4.90 2.22
C GLY A 82 22.68 -5.03 0.72
N GLU A 83 21.74 -4.65 -0.14
CA GLU A 83 21.81 -4.88 -1.58
C GLU A 83 21.33 -3.66 -2.36
N ALA A 84 22.12 -3.22 -3.35
CA ALA A 84 21.83 -2.03 -4.14
C ALA A 84 20.55 -2.16 -4.98
N ALA A 85 20.18 -3.38 -5.39
CA ALA A 85 18.98 -3.65 -6.18
C ALA A 85 17.68 -3.27 -5.44
N LEU A 86 17.66 -3.33 -4.10
CA LEU A 86 16.50 -2.96 -3.29
C LEU A 86 16.29 -1.44 -3.20
N VAL A 87 17.34 -0.67 -3.49
CA VAL A 87 17.38 0.80 -3.39
C VAL A 87 17.28 1.45 -4.76
N ALA A 88 17.77 0.78 -5.81
CA ALA A 88 17.70 1.28 -7.17
C ALA A 88 16.25 1.65 -7.57
N GLN A 89 16.10 2.77 -8.27
CA GLN A 89 14.83 3.35 -8.71
C GLN A 89 13.87 3.86 -7.63
N ARG A 90 14.17 3.69 -6.33
CA ARG A 90 13.42 4.39 -5.27
C ARG A 90 13.72 5.88 -5.29
N VAL A 91 12.84 6.69 -4.71
CA VAL A 91 12.96 8.15 -4.72
C VAL A 91 13.30 8.67 -3.32
N PRO A 92 14.38 9.43 -3.07
CA PRO A 92 14.64 10.00 -1.75
C PRO A 92 13.59 11.04 -1.34
N LEU A 93 13.16 11.03 -0.08
CA LEU A 93 12.29 12.05 0.52
C LEU A 93 13.06 13.33 0.89
N ALA A 94 14.37 13.21 1.06
CA ALA A 94 15.28 14.31 1.35
C ALA A 94 16.62 14.06 0.63
N ASP A 95 17.42 15.11 0.46
CA ASP A 95 18.75 14.99 -0.15
C ASP A 95 19.64 14.05 0.68
N ILE A 96 20.20 13.02 0.02
CA ILE A 96 21.14 12.08 0.64
C ILE A 96 22.54 12.40 0.13
N GLY A 97 23.43 12.81 1.03
CA GLY A 97 24.80 13.14 0.71
C GLY A 97 25.63 11.95 0.20
N ALA A 98 26.73 12.25 -0.49
CA ALA A 98 27.69 11.23 -0.89
C ALA A 98 28.28 10.51 0.33
N ASN A 99 28.48 9.20 0.21
CA ASN A 99 29.01 8.30 1.24
C ASN A 99 28.12 8.11 2.47
N VAL A 100 26.87 8.55 2.42
CA VAL A 100 25.89 8.35 3.48
C VAL A 100 25.16 7.01 3.27
N PRO A 101 24.94 6.20 4.32
CA PRO A 101 24.06 5.04 4.26
C PRO A 101 22.66 5.42 3.80
N VAL A 102 22.14 4.70 2.80
CA VAL A 102 20.76 4.88 2.37
C VAL A 102 19.86 4.09 3.31
N LEU A 103 18.99 4.80 4.02
CA LEU A 103 18.07 4.21 5.00
C LEU A 103 16.65 4.17 4.44
N GLU A 104 15.87 3.16 4.84
CA GLU A 104 14.47 3.00 4.43
C GLU A 104 13.62 4.25 4.72
N ALA A 105 13.80 4.88 5.89
CA ALA A 105 13.07 6.08 6.29
C ALA A 105 13.40 7.33 5.43
N GLN A 106 14.49 7.31 4.67
CA GLN A 106 14.89 8.41 3.78
C GLN A 106 14.37 8.23 2.36
N LEU A 107 13.82 7.06 2.03
CA LEU A 107 13.28 6.76 0.72
C LEU A 107 11.77 6.92 0.75
N SER A 108 11.20 7.26 -0.40
CA SER A 108 9.81 7.09 -0.68
C SER A 108 9.52 5.62 -0.41
N SER A 109 8.79 5.42 0.69
CA SER A 109 8.14 4.18 0.96
C SER A 109 6.68 4.41 0.64
N GLY A 110 6.03 3.38 0.13
CA GLY A 110 4.59 3.39 0.02
C GLY A 110 4.07 3.50 -1.39
N PHE A 111 2.76 3.56 -1.42
CA PHE A 111 1.95 3.28 -2.58
C PHE A 111 2.27 4.14 -3.79
N ALA A 112 2.87 5.32 -3.62
CA ALA A 112 3.27 6.23 -4.69
C ALA A 112 4.13 5.56 -5.79
N GLU A 113 5.06 4.68 -5.42
CA GLU A 113 5.92 3.98 -6.41
C GLU A 113 5.24 2.74 -7.04
N GLN A 114 4.17 2.23 -6.42
CA GLN A 114 3.43 1.03 -6.87
C GLN A 114 2.21 1.38 -7.74
N VAL A 115 1.82 2.65 -7.74
CA VAL A 115 0.71 3.20 -8.51
C VAL A 115 1.19 3.50 -9.91
N ALA A 116 0.51 2.96 -10.93
CA ALA A 116 0.87 3.23 -12.31
C ALA A 116 0.48 4.67 -12.71
N PRO A 117 1.13 5.27 -13.74
CA PRO A 117 0.67 6.53 -14.31
C PRO A 117 -0.82 6.45 -14.70
N GLY A 118 -1.63 7.40 -14.21
CA GLY A 118 -3.09 7.41 -14.43
C GLY A 118 -3.91 6.77 -13.31
N GLU A 119 -3.29 6.03 -12.40
CA GLU A 119 -3.89 5.50 -11.17
C GLU A 119 -3.59 6.41 -9.97
N ARG A 120 -4.38 6.33 -8.90
CA ARG A 120 -4.21 6.95 -7.57
C ARG A 120 -4.31 5.84 -6.51
N ALA A 121 -3.49 5.90 -5.47
CA ALA A 121 -3.69 5.08 -4.28
C ALA A 121 -4.80 5.69 -3.41
N VAL A 122 -5.93 4.99 -3.28
CA VAL A 122 -7.08 5.44 -2.49
C VAL A 122 -7.31 4.47 -1.34
N ALA A 123 -7.39 5.00 -0.12
CA ALA A 123 -7.74 4.22 1.06
C ALA A 123 -9.26 4.19 1.21
N VAL A 124 -9.84 3.00 1.32
CA VAL A 124 -11.28 2.78 1.52
C VAL A 124 -11.55 1.98 2.78
N HIS A 125 -12.64 2.30 3.47
CA HIS A 125 -13.05 1.60 4.68
C HIS A 125 -13.86 0.37 4.29
N VAL A 126 -13.52 -0.79 4.86
CA VAL A 126 -14.15 -2.06 4.51
C VAL A 126 -14.52 -2.81 5.77
N ASP A 127 -15.82 -3.03 5.97
CA ASP A 127 -16.31 -3.83 7.09
C ASP A 127 -15.75 -5.26 7.06
N GLU A 128 -15.57 -5.89 8.22
CA GLU A 128 -14.95 -7.22 8.34
C GLU A 128 -15.69 -8.32 7.54
N GLY A 129 -17.02 -8.23 7.45
CA GLY A 129 -17.85 -9.10 6.61
C GLY A 129 -17.76 -8.81 5.11
N SER A 130 -17.24 -7.63 4.74
CA SER A 130 -17.21 -7.09 3.37
C SER A 130 -15.84 -7.26 2.69
N ALA A 131 -14.89 -7.99 3.30
CA ALA A 131 -13.52 -8.15 2.81
C ALA A 131 -13.06 -9.62 2.66
N VAL A 132 -13.93 -10.51 2.17
CA VAL A 132 -13.62 -11.95 1.95
C VAL A 132 -12.91 -12.59 3.16
N GLY A 133 -13.30 -12.21 4.39
CA GLY A 133 -12.71 -12.71 5.64
C GLY A 133 -11.19 -12.56 5.75
N ASN A 134 -10.65 -11.37 5.48
CA ASN A 134 -9.22 -11.05 5.58
C ASN A 134 -8.30 -11.86 4.63
N ARG A 135 -8.85 -12.41 3.53
CA ARG A 135 -8.08 -13.13 2.52
C ARG A 135 -7.44 -12.23 1.47
N VAL A 136 -7.85 -10.97 1.41
CA VAL A 136 -7.31 -9.98 0.47
C VAL A 136 -5.85 -9.68 0.81
N ARG A 137 -4.97 -9.73 -0.19
CA ARG A 137 -3.54 -9.44 -0.05
C ARG A 137 -3.06 -8.40 -1.06
N PRO A 138 -1.97 -7.66 -0.76
CA PRO A 138 -1.27 -6.86 -1.75
C PRO A 138 -1.01 -7.65 -3.05
N GLY A 139 -1.25 -7.02 -4.20
CA GLY A 139 -1.11 -7.61 -5.53
C GLY A 139 -2.33 -8.41 -6.01
N ASN A 140 -3.35 -8.61 -5.19
CA ASN A 140 -4.61 -9.19 -5.65
C ASN A 140 -5.41 -8.18 -6.48
N PHE A 141 -6.31 -8.71 -7.31
CA PHE A 141 -7.32 -7.92 -7.99
C PHE A 141 -8.66 -8.12 -7.27
N VAL A 142 -9.42 -7.03 -7.12
CA VAL A 142 -10.74 -7.03 -6.52
C VAL A 142 -11.72 -6.29 -7.42
N ASP A 143 -12.98 -6.70 -7.34
CA ASP A 143 -14.11 -5.94 -7.84
C ASP A 143 -14.74 -5.20 -6.65
N VAL A 144 -15.03 -3.91 -6.86
CA VAL A 144 -15.54 -3.01 -5.83
C VAL A 144 -17.04 -2.85 -6.03
N PHE A 145 -17.82 -3.41 -5.12
CA PHE A 145 -19.26 -3.23 -5.06
C PHE A 145 -19.60 -2.16 -4.04
N PHE A 146 -20.73 -1.48 -4.25
CA PHE A 146 -21.26 -0.56 -3.26
C PHE A 146 -22.76 -0.77 -3.06
N THR A 147 -23.20 -0.54 -1.84
CA THR A 147 -24.60 -0.64 -1.44
C THR A 147 -25.08 0.71 -0.94
N LEU A 148 -26.13 1.23 -1.59
CA LEU A 148 -26.86 2.40 -1.15
C LEU A 148 -28.14 1.95 -0.47
N LYS A 149 -28.44 2.52 0.70
CA LYS A 149 -29.70 2.28 1.41
C LYS A 149 -30.60 3.49 1.21
N ARG A 150 -31.87 3.27 0.86
CA ARG A 150 -32.87 4.33 0.95
C ARG A 150 -32.99 4.72 2.43
N ASP A 151 -32.80 5.99 2.72
CA ASP A 151 -33.08 6.53 4.04
C ASP A 151 -34.61 6.64 4.24
N ALA A 152 -35.08 6.03 5.33
CA ALA A 152 -36.50 6.00 5.67
C ALA A 152 -37.01 7.35 6.18
N ALA A 153 -36.13 8.20 6.73
CA ALA A 153 -36.48 9.50 7.28
C ALA A 153 -36.69 10.57 6.20
N SER A 154 -36.00 10.45 5.06
CA SER A 154 -36.11 11.33 3.90
C SER A 154 -37.16 10.88 2.87
N GLY A 155 -38.08 9.96 3.25
CA GLY A 155 -39.04 9.24 2.41
C GLY A 155 -40.10 10.05 1.65
N GLY A 156 -39.89 11.35 1.42
CA GLY A 156 -40.66 12.14 0.47
C GLY A 156 -40.25 11.87 -0.99
N PRO A 157 -40.96 12.48 -1.97
CA PRO A 157 -40.66 12.35 -3.41
C PRO A 157 -39.26 12.82 -3.83
N HIS A 158 -38.52 13.47 -2.92
CA HIS A 158 -37.22 14.09 -3.14
C HIS A 158 -36.05 13.35 -2.45
N ALA A 159 -36.26 12.12 -1.99
CA ALA A 159 -35.17 11.31 -1.47
C ALA A 159 -34.08 11.13 -2.55
N GLU A 160 -32.82 11.41 -2.21
CA GLU A 160 -31.68 11.26 -3.11
C GLU A 160 -31.52 9.80 -3.58
N ILE A 161 -31.78 8.85 -2.67
CA ILE A 161 -31.72 7.42 -2.94
C ILE A 161 -33.14 6.89 -3.12
N ALA A 162 -33.54 6.73 -4.39
CA ALA A 162 -34.84 6.22 -4.73
C ALA A 162 -35.07 4.80 -4.21
N HIS A 163 -34.12 3.87 -4.24
CA HIS A 163 -34.30 2.51 -3.72
C HIS A 163 -33.00 2.01 -3.10
N SER A 164 -33.10 1.19 -2.04
CA SER A 164 -31.95 0.43 -1.55
C SER A 164 -31.48 -0.52 -2.66
N GLN A 165 -30.20 -0.49 -2.99
CA GLN A 165 -29.65 -1.21 -4.13
C GLN A 165 -28.15 -1.48 -3.96
N THR A 166 -27.67 -2.52 -4.62
CA THR A 166 -26.26 -2.89 -4.69
C THR A 166 -25.84 -3.03 -6.14
N ARG A 167 -24.64 -2.55 -6.49
CA ARG A 167 -24.08 -2.69 -7.84
C ARG A 167 -22.56 -2.70 -7.83
N LEU A 168 -21.99 -3.16 -8.93
CA LEU A 168 -20.55 -3.04 -9.21
C LEU A 168 -20.20 -1.57 -9.53
N LEU A 169 -19.20 -1.03 -8.85
CA LEU A 169 -18.64 0.30 -9.10
C LEU A 169 -17.43 0.23 -10.01
N LEU A 170 -16.44 -0.58 -9.61
CA LEU A 170 -15.16 -0.72 -10.30
C LEU A 170 -14.84 -2.20 -10.44
N SER A 171 -14.38 -2.60 -11.62
CA SER A 171 -13.88 -3.95 -11.84
C SER A 171 -12.35 -3.96 -11.89
N ARG A 172 -11.74 -5.09 -11.51
CA ARG A 172 -10.31 -5.37 -11.69
C ARG A 172 -9.37 -4.36 -11.02
N VAL A 173 -9.72 -3.85 -9.85
CA VAL A 173 -8.89 -2.89 -9.12
C VAL A 173 -7.76 -3.63 -8.39
N ARG A 174 -6.52 -3.15 -8.52
CA ARG A 174 -5.37 -3.75 -7.85
C ARG A 174 -5.30 -3.31 -6.39
N VAL A 175 -5.13 -4.27 -5.48
CA VAL A 175 -4.92 -4.00 -4.06
C VAL A 175 -3.45 -3.73 -3.81
N LEU A 176 -3.14 -2.58 -3.23
CA LEU A 176 -1.78 -2.21 -2.84
C LEU A 176 -1.51 -2.61 -1.38
N ALA A 177 -2.50 -2.48 -0.50
CA ALA A 177 -2.43 -2.99 0.86
C ALA A 177 -3.79 -3.25 1.50
N PHE A 178 -3.78 -3.98 2.61
CA PHE A 178 -4.98 -4.29 3.39
C PHE A 178 -4.66 -4.40 4.90
N GLY A 179 -5.56 -3.87 5.73
CA GLY A 179 -5.47 -3.91 7.19
C GLY A 179 -4.22 -3.21 7.73
N SER A 180 -3.52 -3.83 8.67
CA SER A 180 -2.31 -3.24 9.30
C SER A 180 -1.15 -2.98 8.34
N THR A 181 -1.17 -3.57 7.12
CA THR A 181 -0.17 -3.30 6.08
C THR A 181 -0.47 -2.04 5.27
N ALA A 182 -1.68 -1.48 5.39
CA ALA A 182 -2.10 -0.27 4.70
C ALA A 182 -1.47 1.02 5.26
N SER A 183 -0.83 0.97 6.43
CA SER A 183 -0.17 2.14 7.04
C SER A 183 1.15 2.55 6.35
N GLY A 184 1.59 1.85 5.30
CA GLY A 184 2.94 2.02 4.73
C GLY A 184 4.02 1.63 5.75
N ALA A 185 5.29 1.68 5.39
CA ALA A 185 6.41 1.39 6.32
C ALA A 185 6.58 2.47 7.44
N GLY A 186 5.53 3.24 7.72
CA GLY A 186 5.43 4.20 8.82
C GLY A 186 4.56 3.65 9.95
N ASN A 187 4.81 4.14 11.16
CA ASN A 187 4.15 3.70 12.39
C ASN A 187 2.62 3.66 12.20
N PRO A 188 1.93 2.52 12.45
CA PRO A 188 0.49 2.36 12.18
C PRO A 188 -0.41 3.36 12.92
N THR A 189 0.14 4.03 13.93
CA THR A 189 -0.54 5.04 14.75
C THR A 189 -0.60 6.44 14.13
N GLN A 190 0.16 6.74 13.07
CA GLN A 190 0.21 8.11 12.50
C GLN A 190 -0.77 8.37 11.36
N PHE A 191 -1.23 7.33 10.65
CA PHE A 191 -2.14 7.50 9.50
C PHE A 191 -3.60 7.09 9.78
N GLY A 192 -3.94 6.69 11.01
CA GLY A 192 -5.31 6.31 11.37
C GLY A 192 -5.87 5.12 10.58
N VAL A 193 -5.00 4.36 9.90
CA VAL A 193 -5.37 3.24 9.03
C VAL A 193 -5.72 2.05 9.91
N GLY A 194 -7.02 1.78 10.05
CA GLY A 194 -7.55 0.70 10.87
C GLY A 194 -7.31 -0.68 10.28
N VAL A 195 -7.65 -1.72 11.05
CA VAL A 195 -7.62 -3.15 10.64
C VAL A 195 -8.53 -3.44 9.43
N HIS A 196 -9.38 -2.47 9.09
CA HIS A 196 -10.47 -2.53 8.14
C HIS A 196 -10.29 -1.55 6.98
N THR A 197 -9.05 -1.25 6.59
CA THR A 197 -8.76 -0.33 5.48
C THR A 197 -8.05 -1.06 4.35
N ALA A 198 -8.51 -0.86 3.12
CA ALA A 198 -7.85 -1.33 1.91
C ALA A 198 -7.30 -0.15 1.13
N VAL A 199 -6.06 -0.27 0.62
CA VAL A 199 -5.49 0.72 -0.31
C VAL A 199 -5.54 0.15 -1.71
N LEU A 200 -6.25 0.84 -2.60
CA LEU A 200 -6.55 0.40 -3.95
C LEU A 200 -5.87 1.31 -4.98
N ALA A 201 -5.40 0.74 -6.08
CA ALA A 201 -4.91 1.49 -7.23
C ALA A 201 -6.07 1.79 -8.19
N VAL A 202 -6.61 3.00 -8.12
CA VAL A 202 -7.86 3.39 -8.78
C VAL A 202 -7.57 4.34 -9.94
N PRO A 203 -8.17 4.15 -11.13
CA PRO A 203 -8.08 5.12 -12.22
C PRO A 203 -8.53 6.51 -11.78
N THR A 204 -7.82 7.56 -12.21
CA THR A 204 -8.12 8.94 -11.79
C THR A 204 -9.58 9.33 -11.97
N ALA A 205 -10.15 8.94 -13.11
CA ALA A 205 -11.50 9.30 -13.51
C ALA A 205 -12.59 8.72 -12.58
N ASP A 206 -12.24 7.70 -11.79
CA ASP A 206 -13.16 6.99 -10.93
C ASP A 206 -12.95 7.26 -9.43
N VAL A 207 -11.97 8.11 -9.08
CA VAL A 207 -11.69 8.48 -7.67
C VAL A 207 -12.91 9.15 -7.04
N ASP A 208 -13.52 10.14 -7.72
CA ASP A 208 -14.68 10.87 -7.20
C ASP A 208 -15.88 9.94 -6.96
N ARG A 209 -16.04 8.92 -7.81
CA ARG A 209 -17.12 7.93 -7.70
C ARG A 209 -16.89 6.99 -6.52
N LEU A 210 -15.64 6.57 -6.31
CA LEU A 210 -15.27 5.72 -5.19
C LEU A 210 -15.43 6.46 -3.86
N GLU A 211 -14.99 7.71 -3.80
CA GLU A 211 -15.15 8.56 -2.61
C GLU A 211 -16.61 8.80 -2.27
N LEU A 212 -17.46 9.07 -3.28
CA LEU A 212 -18.89 9.21 -3.06
C LEU A 212 -19.53 7.88 -2.59
N ALA A 213 -19.05 6.74 -3.10
CA ALA A 213 -19.55 5.43 -2.68
C ALA A 213 -19.11 5.05 -1.25
N ASP A 214 -17.88 5.39 -0.85
CA ASP A 214 -17.36 5.17 0.51
C ASP A 214 -18.06 6.07 1.53
N SER A 215 -18.32 7.34 1.19
CA SER A 215 -18.97 8.30 2.09
C SER A 215 -20.49 8.14 2.20
N ALA A 216 -21.17 7.77 1.10
CA ALA A 216 -22.64 7.68 1.07
C ALA A 216 -23.20 6.26 1.29
N GLY A 217 -22.35 5.23 1.28
CA GLY A 217 -22.78 3.84 1.26
C GLY A 217 -21.86 2.88 2.00
N HIS A 218 -22.04 1.59 1.72
CA HIS A 218 -21.15 0.54 2.19
C HIS A 218 -20.41 -0.09 1.02
N VAL A 219 -19.08 -0.16 1.11
CA VAL A 219 -18.21 -0.77 0.09
C VAL A 219 -17.94 -2.24 0.43
N LEU A 220 -18.01 -3.09 -0.59
CA LEU A 220 -17.75 -4.52 -0.54
C LEU A 220 -16.66 -4.87 -1.54
N LEU A 221 -15.61 -5.53 -1.07
CA LEU A 221 -14.52 -6.02 -1.91
C LEU A 221 -14.73 -7.49 -2.24
N ALA A 222 -14.93 -7.79 -3.53
CA ALA A 222 -15.00 -9.15 -4.04
C ALA A 222 -13.65 -9.54 -4.64
N LEU A 223 -13.05 -10.63 -4.15
CA LEU A 223 -11.77 -11.10 -4.67
C LEU A 223 -11.93 -11.66 -6.08
N ARG A 224 -11.11 -11.17 -7.00
CA ARG A 224 -11.18 -11.51 -8.42
C ARG A 224 -10.12 -12.53 -8.82
N ASN A 225 -10.48 -13.45 -9.71
CA ASN A 225 -9.50 -14.31 -10.38
C ASN A 225 -8.61 -13.47 -11.31
N PRO A 226 -7.27 -13.47 -11.14
CA PRO A 226 -6.39 -12.65 -11.98
C PRO A 226 -6.45 -12.99 -13.48
N ARG A 227 -6.89 -14.21 -13.83
CA ARG A 227 -7.04 -14.70 -15.22
C ARG A 227 -8.35 -14.31 -15.88
N ASP A 228 -9.28 -13.71 -15.14
CA ASP A 228 -10.55 -13.27 -15.68
C ASP A 228 -10.39 -11.92 -16.42
N PRO A 229 -10.71 -11.86 -17.73
CA PRO A 229 -10.54 -10.67 -18.55
C PRO A 229 -11.73 -9.71 -18.51
N ASP A 230 -12.85 -10.05 -17.86
CA ASP A 230 -14.10 -9.25 -17.89
C ASP A 230 -13.96 -7.89 -17.19
N VAL A 231 -13.71 -6.81 -17.92
CA VAL A 231 -13.57 -5.47 -17.33
C VAL A 231 -14.81 -4.63 -17.64
N LEU A 232 -15.31 -3.95 -16.62
CA LEU A 232 -16.33 -2.93 -16.75
C LEU A 232 -15.71 -1.69 -17.40
N ASP A 233 -16.02 -1.46 -18.66
CA ASP A 233 -15.64 -0.22 -19.34
C ASP A 233 -16.50 0.96 -18.86
N ALA A 234 -15.88 2.12 -18.65
CA ALA A 234 -16.58 3.34 -18.22
C ALA A 234 -17.68 3.82 -19.19
N THR A 235 -17.60 3.44 -20.47
CA THR A 235 -18.63 3.68 -21.49
C THR A 235 -19.81 2.72 -21.34
N GLN A 236 -19.55 1.48 -20.92
CA GLN A 236 -20.55 0.42 -20.70
C GLN A 236 -21.25 0.53 -19.33
N ALA A 237 -20.58 1.13 -18.34
CA ALA A 237 -21.13 1.44 -17.02
C ALA A 237 -22.26 2.50 -17.03
N GLY A 238 -22.69 2.94 -18.22
CA GLY A 238 -23.67 4.01 -18.38
C GLY A 238 -23.01 5.37 -18.27
N ALA A 239 -22.25 5.73 -19.31
CA ALA A 239 -21.92 7.14 -19.52
C ALA A 239 -23.22 7.97 -19.49
N SER A 240 -23.28 8.94 -18.58
CA SER A 240 -24.21 10.08 -18.62
C SER A 240 -25.72 9.78 -18.54
N SER A 241 -26.19 9.50 -17.34
CA SER A 241 -27.43 10.16 -16.89
C SER A 241 -27.27 10.36 -15.40
N GLY A 242 -27.29 11.60 -14.91
CA GLY A 242 -27.20 11.97 -13.49
C GLY A 242 -28.38 11.47 -12.64
N VAL A 243 -28.93 10.32 -13.00
CA VAL A 243 -30.01 9.62 -12.34
C VAL A 243 -29.52 8.19 -12.16
N VAL A 244 -29.38 7.81 -10.90
CA VAL A 244 -29.12 6.46 -10.42
C VAL A 244 -30.28 5.56 -10.86
N ARG A 245 -30.23 5.02 -12.07
CA ARG A 245 -31.27 4.17 -12.65
C ARG A 245 -30.97 2.70 -12.36
N THR A 246 -31.65 2.11 -11.40
CA THR A 246 -31.71 0.65 -11.27
C THR A 246 -32.71 0.08 -12.28
N GLY A 247 -32.41 -1.10 -12.81
CA GLY A 247 -33.29 -1.79 -13.76
C GLY A 247 -33.19 -1.28 -15.20
N ILE A 248 -32.05 -0.69 -15.58
CA ILE A 248 -31.68 -0.68 -17.00
C ILE A 248 -31.54 -2.15 -17.40
N ARG A 249 -32.51 -2.70 -18.15
CA ARG A 249 -32.19 -3.79 -19.06
C ARG A 249 -31.01 -3.28 -19.86
N VAL A 250 -29.83 -3.84 -19.62
CA VAL A 250 -28.65 -3.57 -20.44
C VAL A 250 -29.13 -3.66 -21.88
N ALA A 251 -28.79 -2.68 -22.72
CA ALA A 251 -29.28 -2.62 -24.09
C ALA A 251 -28.72 -3.77 -24.98
N GLY A 252 -28.02 -4.75 -24.40
CA GLY A 252 -27.79 -6.08 -24.94
C GLY A 252 -28.50 -7.08 -24.02
N GLY A 253 -29.26 -8.00 -24.60
CA GLY A 253 -30.09 -8.98 -23.89
C GLY A 253 -29.30 -9.93 -22.98
N GLU A 254 -29.79 -11.16 -22.85
CA GLU A 254 -29.22 -12.21 -21.98
C GLU A 254 -27.71 -12.50 -22.20
N ASP A 255 -27.09 -11.91 -23.23
CA ASP A 255 -25.67 -12.02 -23.62
C ASP A 255 -24.73 -10.91 -23.08
N ALA A 256 -25.20 -9.99 -22.23
CA ALA A 256 -24.33 -8.96 -21.65
C ALA A 256 -23.24 -9.57 -20.74
N GLN A 257 -22.02 -9.02 -20.76
CA GLN A 257 -20.93 -9.44 -19.88
C GLN A 257 -21.36 -9.40 -18.39
N PRO A 258 -20.90 -10.35 -17.55
CA PRO A 258 -21.26 -10.40 -16.13
C PRO A 258 -20.99 -9.10 -15.38
N SER A 259 -19.86 -8.42 -15.66
CA SER A 259 -19.52 -7.12 -15.10
C SER A 259 -20.57 -6.04 -15.39
N VAL A 260 -21.08 -5.98 -16.62
CA VAL A 260 -22.11 -5.01 -17.05
C VAL A 260 -23.44 -5.27 -16.37
N GLN A 261 -23.82 -6.56 -16.22
CA GLN A 261 -25.01 -6.94 -15.47
C GLN A 261 -24.88 -6.54 -13.99
N ALA A 262 -23.71 -6.79 -13.38
CA ALA A 262 -23.42 -6.41 -12.01
C ALA A 262 -23.44 -4.88 -11.81
N ALA A 263 -23.01 -4.09 -12.80
CA ALA A 263 -23.08 -2.63 -12.75
C ALA A 263 -24.49 -2.07 -12.91
N ALA A 264 -25.39 -2.76 -13.62
CA ALA A 264 -26.81 -2.40 -13.66
C ALA A 264 -27.47 -2.47 -12.26
N GLY A 265 -26.96 -3.35 -11.41
CA GLY A 265 -27.33 -3.49 -10.01
C GLY A 265 -28.70 -4.11 -9.78
N ILE A 266 -28.97 -4.42 -8.52
CA ILE A 266 -30.21 -5.03 -8.05
C ILE A 266 -30.80 -4.18 -6.92
N THR A 267 -32.12 -4.03 -6.88
CA THR A 267 -32.79 -3.34 -5.76
C THR A 267 -33.24 -4.35 -4.71
N LEU A 268 -33.34 -3.90 -3.46
CA LEU A 268 -33.87 -4.72 -2.38
C LEU A 268 -35.30 -5.20 -2.67
N SER A 269 -36.13 -4.39 -3.34
CA SER A 269 -37.48 -4.78 -3.75
C SER A 269 -37.49 -5.94 -4.75
N THR A 270 -36.60 -5.91 -5.75
CA THR A 270 -36.45 -7.04 -6.69
C THR A 270 -35.95 -8.30 -5.99
N LEU A 271 -35.03 -8.15 -5.02
CA LEU A 271 -34.52 -9.28 -4.23
C LEU A 271 -35.58 -9.89 -3.30
N SER A 272 -36.46 -9.06 -2.73
CA SER A 272 -37.52 -9.49 -1.82
C SER A 272 -38.73 -10.08 -2.56
N GLY A 273 -38.66 -10.28 -3.88
CA GLY A 273 -39.77 -10.77 -4.69
C GLY A 273 -40.92 -9.77 -4.89
N ALA A 274 -40.71 -8.49 -4.55
CA ALA A 274 -41.68 -7.46 -4.87
C ALA A 274 -41.59 -7.14 -6.37
N ALA A 275 -42.74 -7.15 -7.07
CA ALA A 275 -42.80 -6.77 -8.47
C ALA A 275 -42.18 -5.37 -8.64
N PRO A 276 -41.39 -5.14 -9.71
CA PRO A 276 -40.92 -3.79 -10.02
C PRO A 276 -42.13 -2.86 -10.05
N PRO A 277 -42.05 -1.63 -9.51
CA PRO A 277 -43.12 -0.66 -9.71
C PRO A 277 -43.33 -0.55 -11.22
N GLU A 278 -44.54 -0.90 -11.67
CA GLU A 278 -44.95 -0.71 -13.04
C GLU A 278 -44.66 0.74 -13.41
N ARG A 279 -43.87 0.95 -14.47
CA ARG A 279 -43.63 2.31 -14.96
C ARG A 279 -45.00 2.93 -15.23
N PRO A 280 -45.30 4.15 -14.77
CA PRO A 280 -46.35 4.91 -15.42
C PRO A 280 -45.92 4.98 -16.88
N ALA A 281 -46.71 4.38 -17.78
CA ALA A 281 -46.48 4.51 -19.20
C ALA A 281 -46.38 6.02 -19.46
N VAL A 282 -45.20 6.49 -19.85
CA VAL A 282 -45.07 7.82 -20.43
C VAL A 282 -45.94 7.75 -21.66
N ARG A 283 -47.19 8.22 -21.54
CA ARG A 283 -48.07 8.46 -22.67
C ARG A 283 -47.32 9.49 -23.49
N MET A 284 -46.58 8.98 -24.47
CA MET A 284 -46.00 9.80 -25.51
C MET A 284 -47.22 10.45 -26.16
N HIS A 285 -47.47 11.71 -25.82
CA HIS A 285 -48.46 12.51 -26.50
C HIS A 285 -47.91 12.67 -27.90
N LEU A 286 -48.31 11.76 -28.80
CA LEU A 286 -48.13 11.95 -30.23
C LEU A 286 -48.68 13.35 -30.51
N PRO A 287 -47.87 14.31 -31.02
CA PRO A 287 -48.43 15.58 -31.42
C PRO A 287 -49.49 15.27 -32.47
N GLY A 288 -50.75 15.46 -32.07
CA GLY A 288 -51.90 15.26 -32.93
C GLY A 288 -51.67 16.07 -34.20
N ALA A 289 -51.94 15.43 -35.34
CA ALA A 289 -51.90 16.04 -36.65
C ALA A 289 -52.49 17.45 -36.62
N TYR A 290 -51.74 18.39 -37.19
CA TYR A 290 -52.10 19.79 -37.39
C TYR A 290 -53.57 19.95 -37.79
N ALA A 291 -54.40 20.37 -36.83
CA ALA A 291 -55.73 20.88 -37.09
C ALA A 291 -55.90 22.16 -36.28
N ASN A 292 -55.69 23.28 -36.97
CA ASN A 292 -55.90 24.69 -36.61
C ASN A 292 -54.76 25.43 -35.87
N PRO A 293 -54.16 26.48 -36.48
CA PRO A 293 -53.25 27.39 -35.80
C PRO A 293 -54.06 28.39 -34.94
N GLY A 294 -54.47 27.95 -33.75
CA GLY A 294 -54.92 28.85 -32.70
C GLY A 294 -53.73 29.27 -31.84
N ILE A 295 -53.50 30.57 -31.67
CA ILE A 295 -52.46 31.07 -30.77
C ILE A 295 -53.02 30.98 -29.34
N GLU A 296 -52.35 30.23 -28.49
CA GLU A 296 -52.64 30.17 -27.05
C GLU A 296 -51.82 31.24 -26.33
N VAL A 297 -52.49 32.21 -25.72
CA VAL A 297 -51.85 33.27 -24.93
C VAL A 297 -52.10 32.99 -23.46
N ILE A 298 -51.03 32.78 -22.70
CA ILE A 298 -51.09 32.60 -21.25
C ILE A 298 -50.89 33.95 -20.58
N ARG A 299 -51.92 34.48 -19.91
CA ARG A 299 -51.82 35.70 -19.10
C ARG A 299 -52.37 35.42 -17.71
N GLY A 300 -51.52 35.55 -16.69
CA GLY A 300 -51.92 35.51 -15.28
C GLY A 300 -52.55 34.19 -14.81
N GLY A 301 -52.04 33.04 -15.25
CA GLY A 301 -52.51 31.72 -14.79
C GLY A 301 -53.75 31.17 -15.50
N HIS A 302 -54.29 31.89 -16.49
CA HIS A 302 -55.38 31.41 -17.34
C HIS A 302 -54.92 31.31 -18.80
N ALA A 303 -55.22 30.18 -19.42
CA ALA A 303 -55.00 29.95 -20.85
C ALA A 303 -56.27 30.32 -21.64
N GLN A 304 -56.12 31.15 -22.67
CA GLN A 304 -57.19 31.42 -23.64
C GLN A 304 -56.68 31.17 -25.06
N THR A 305 -57.45 30.37 -25.81
CA THR A 305 -57.19 30.07 -27.22
C THR A 305 -57.93 31.07 -28.10
N ILE A 306 -57.20 31.81 -28.92
CA ILE A 306 -57.80 32.75 -29.89
C ILE A 306 -57.72 32.13 -31.27
N ALA A 307 -58.88 31.97 -31.93
CA ALA A 307 -58.95 31.54 -33.33
C ALA A 307 -58.59 32.71 -34.24
N ASN A 308 -57.62 32.49 -35.14
CA ASN A 308 -57.29 33.47 -36.18
C ASN A 308 -58.44 33.50 -37.21
N ARG A 309 -59.00 34.67 -37.50
CA ARG A 309 -60.08 34.84 -38.48
C ARG A 309 -59.52 35.41 -39.78
#